data_AF-A0A8B8C2T2-F1
#
_entry.id   AF-A0A8B8C2T2-F1
#
_cell.length_a   1.000
_cell.length_b   1.000
_cell.length_c   1.000
_cell.angle_alpha   90.00
_cell.angle_beta   90.00
_cell.angle_gamma   90.00
#
_symmetry.space_group_name_H-M   'P 1'
#
loop_
_entity.id
_entity.type
_entity.pdbx_description
1 polymer ?
#
loop_
_entity_poly.entity_id
_entity_poly.type
_entity_poly.pdbx_seq_one_letter_code
_entity_poly.pdbx_strand_id
1 'polypeptide(L)'
;MPCHKVFGYCLRGCKQNFQPPLCNECVDGFHGEDCQSACDYCNKSSPGCRQSDGHCLNGCESNINIDKCKVETPEPIEKNESSTAGDGSSNIAFYAAIASLVVIQAITVSIVIYQRRRMSDLLRTKHLTEDIKCQRQTTTTNYDNLAFAEESHEYVSIDSTTRY
;
A
#
# COMPACT_ATOMS: atom_id res chain seq x y z
N MET A 1 41.08 -11.49 -24.20
CA MET A 1 41.72 -12.74 -24.65
C MET A 1 40.89 -13.35 -25.77
N PRO A 2 41.49 -13.86 -26.87
CA PRO A 2 40.73 -14.46 -27.95
C PRO A 2 40.41 -15.93 -27.62
N CYS A 3 39.13 -16.28 -27.59
CA CYS A 3 38.63 -17.64 -27.47
C CYS A 3 37.83 -18.01 -28.70
N HIS A 4 37.76 -19.29 -29.03
CA HIS A 4 37.03 -19.78 -30.18
C HIS A 4 35.52 -19.65 -29.93
N LYS A 5 34.87 -18.66 -30.56
CA LYS A 5 33.45 -18.34 -30.31
C LYS A 5 32.49 -19.52 -30.46
N VAL A 6 32.80 -20.46 -31.36
CA VAL A 6 31.95 -21.64 -31.62
C VAL A 6 32.22 -22.80 -30.67
N PHE A 7 33.47 -22.95 -30.22
CA PHE A 7 33.90 -24.15 -29.49
C PHE A 7 34.23 -23.87 -28.03
N GLY A 8 34.20 -22.61 -27.59
CA GLY A 8 34.51 -22.18 -26.22
C GLY A 8 36.00 -22.20 -25.87
N TYR A 9 36.83 -23.04 -26.51
CA TYR A 9 38.23 -23.17 -26.10
C TYR A 9 39.08 -21.92 -26.34
N CYS A 10 40.02 -21.66 -25.44
CA CYS A 10 40.94 -20.53 -25.52
C CYS A 10 42.39 -21.01 -25.77
N LEU A 11 43.03 -20.51 -26.83
CA LEU A 11 44.39 -20.93 -27.25
C LEU A 11 45.48 -20.64 -26.22
N ARG A 12 45.28 -19.61 -25.39
CA ARG A 12 46.22 -19.20 -24.33
C ARG A 12 45.81 -19.70 -22.95
N GLY A 13 44.90 -20.67 -22.89
CA GLY A 13 44.26 -21.09 -21.64
C GLY A 13 43.23 -20.08 -21.14
N CYS A 14 42.75 -20.31 -19.92
CA CYS A 14 41.67 -19.53 -19.33
C CYS A 14 42.17 -18.32 -18.54
N LYS A 15 41.26 -17.36 -18.30
CA LYS A 15 41.43 -16.36 -17.24
C LYS A 15 41.58 -17.07 -15.89
N GLN A 16 42.11 -16.34 -14.91
CA GLN A 16 42.24 -16.85 -13.55
C GLN A 16 40.89 -17.34 -13.01
N ASN A 17 40.93 -18.47 -12.29
CA ASN A 17 39.78 -19.15 -11.69
C ASN A 17 38.72 -19.70 -12.67
N PHE A 18 39.04 -19.80 -13.97
CA PHE A 18 38.20 -20.50 -14.94
C PHE A 18 38.79 -21.86 -15.31
N GLN A 19 37.91 -22.85 -15.46
CA GLN A 19 38.27 -24.23 -15.77
C GLN A 19 38.57 -24.40 -17.28
N PRO A 20 39.74 -24.94 -17.65
CA PRO A 20 40.00 -25.33 -19.04
C PRO A 20 39.22 -26.59 -19.43
N PRO A 21 38.97 -26.83 -20.73
CA PRO A 21 39.46 -26.04 -21.87
C PRO A 21 38.52 -24.90 -22.30
N LEU A 22 37.27 -24.92 -21.86
CA LEU A 22 36.20 -24.05 -22.36
C LEU A 22 36.11 -22.69 -21.66
N CYS A 23 36.72 -22.54 -20.49
CA CYS A 23 36.78 -21.28 -19.74
C CYS A 23 35.40 -20.66 -19.46
N ASN A 24 34.39 -21.51 -19.29
CA ASN A 24 33.00 -21.15 -19.01
C ASN A 24 32.55 -21.58 -17.60
N GLU A 25 33.33 -22.43 -16.94
CA GLU A 25 33.09 -22.88 -15.58
C GLU A 25 34.13 -22.28 -14.64
N CYS A 26 33.74 -22.02 -13.40
CA CYS A 26 34.66 -21.61 -12.37
C CYS A 26 35.43 -22.81 -11.81
N VAL A 27 36.69 -22.58 -11.43
CA VAL A 27 37.46 -23.54 -10.64
C VAL A 27 36.74 -23.79 -9.31
N ASP A 28 36.80 -25.03 -8.82
CA ASP A 28 36.25 -25.42 -7.52
C ASP A 28 36.58 -24.41 -6.42
N GLY A 29 35.55 -23.91 -5.74
CA GLY A 29 35.69 -22.89 -4.71
C GLY A 29 35.51 -21.46 -5.21
N PHE A 30 35.19 -21.23 -6.48
CA PHE A 30 34.86 -19.91 -7.03
C PHE A 30 33.47 -19.87 -7.69
N HIS A 31 32.87 -18.68 -7.75
CA HIS A 31 31.57 -18.43 -8.35
C HIS A 31 31.49 -17.00 -8.94
N GLY A 32 30.37 -16.71 -9.61
CA GLY A 32 30.06 -15.45 -10.27
C GLY A 32 30.48 -15.44 -11.75
N GLU A 33 29.97 -14.46 -12.52
CA GLU A 33 30.21 -14.38 -13.97
C GLU A 33 31.70 -14.29 -14.34
N ASP A 34 32.50 -13.68 -13.46
CA ASP A 34 33.96 -13.53 -13.64
C ASP A 34 34.80 -14.54 -12.82
N CYS A 35 34.16 -15.48 -12.11
CA CYS A 35 34.83 -16.44 -11.22
C CYS A 35 35.80 -15.80 -10.19
N GLN A 36 35.51 -14.58 -9.75
CA GLN A 36 36.35 -13.85 -8.80
C GLN A 36 35.87 -13.97 -7.35
N SER A 37 34.65 -14.46 -7.12
CA SER A 37 34.10 -14.62 -5.77
C SER A 37 34.38 -16.01 -5.24
N ALA A 38 34.89 -16.13 -4.01
CA ALA A 38 35.19 -17.41 -3.40
C ALA A 38 33.99 -18.00 -2.63
N CYS A 39 33.92 -19.32 -2.55
CA CYS A 39 32.93 -20.08 -1.76
C CYS A 39 33.32 -20.14 -0.26
N ASP A 40 33.83 -19.04 0.33
CA ASP A 40 34.51 -19.04 1.63
C ASP A 40 33.68 -19.59 2.80
N TYR A 41 32.35 -19.47 2.71
CA TYR A 41 31.43 -19.88 3.77
C TYR A 41 30.88 -21.29 3.60
N CYS A 42 31.10 -21.89 2.43
CA CYS A 42 30.56 -23.20 2.12
C CYS A 42 31.45 -24.31 2.69
N ASN A 43 30.83 -25.43 3.03
CA ASN A 43 31.57 -26.62 3.40
C ASN A 43 32.50 -27.00 2.25
N LYS A 44 33.77 -27.32 2.55
CA LYS A 44 34.84 -27.61 1.58
C LYS A 44 34.67 -28.93 0.80
N SER A 45 33.45 -29.45 0.71
CA SER A 45 33.11 -30.60 -0.13
C SER A 45 32.93 -30.14 -1.58
N SER A 46 33.78 -30.59 -2.50
CA SER A 46 33.77 -30.10 -3.89
C SER A 46 32.65 -30.72 -4.75
N PRO A 47 31.87 -29.93 -5.52
CA PRO A 47 31.90 -28.47 -5.57
C PRO A 47 31.27 -27.84 -4.32
N GLY A 48 31.98 -26.89 -3.71
CA GLY A 48 31.55 -26.25 -2.45
C GLY A 48 30.33 -25.34 -2.64
N CYS A 49 30.24 -24.66 -3.78
CA CYS A 49 29.13 -23.78 -4.11
C CYS A 49 28.76 -23.77 -5.59
N ARG A 50 27.54 -23.35 -5.89
CA ARG A 50 27.00 -23.22 -7.25
C ARG A 50 27.66 -22.01 -7.94
N GLN A 51 28.15 -22.22 -9.16
CA GLN A 51 28.90 -21.19 -9.88
C GLN A 51 28.10 -19.91 -10.21
N SER A 52 26.77 -20.01 -10.36
CA SER A 52 25.94 -18.89 -10.82
C SER A 52 25.71 -17.83 -9.74
N ASP A 53 25.46 -18.26 -8.51
CA ASP A 53 25.01 -17.42 -7.40
C ASP A 53 25.88 -17.57 -6.14
N GLY A 54 26.74 -18.59 -6.08
CA GLY A 54 27.55 -18.94 -4.92
C GLY A 54 26.78 -19.68 -3.83
N HIS A 55 25.62 -20.25 -4.13
CA HIS A 55 24.82 -21.01 -3.17
C HIS A 55 25.56 -22.28 -2.72
N CYS A 56 25.65 -22.53 -1.41
CA CYS A 56 26.41 -23.66 -0.89
C CYS A 56 25.66 -24.98 -1.09
N LEU A 57 26.23 -25.90 -1.86
CA LEU A 57 25.58 -27.17 -2.21
C LEU A 57 25.57 -28.16 -1.04
N ASN A 58 26.58 -28.08 -0.19
CA ASN A 58 26.82 -29.00 0.93
C ASN A 58 26.64 -28.31 2.30
N GLY A 59 25.89 -27.21 2.33
CA GLY A 59 25.74 -26.36 3.50
C GLY A 59 27.01 -25.56 3.82
N CYS A 60 27.00 -24.88 4.96
CA CYS A 60 28.05 -23.95 5.37
C CYS A 60 28.95 -24.52 6.47
N GLU A 61 30.22 -24.12 6.50
CA GLU A 61 31.24 -24.65 7.43
C GLU A 61 30.97 -24.24 8.89
N SER A 62 30.10 -23.26 9.12
CA SER A 62 29.60 -22.90 10.46
C SER A 62 28.18 -22.34 10.40
N ASN A 63 27.52 -22.21 11.55
CA ASN A 63 26.15 -21.71 11.76
C ASN A 63 25.95 -20.24 11.35
N ILE A 64 26.37 -19.86 10.14
CA ILE A 64 26.22 -18.52 9.61
C ILE A 64 24.91 -18.49 8.82
N ASN A 65 23.93 -17.74 9.32
CA ASN A 65 22.66 -17.49 8.64
C ASN A 65 22.85 -16.50 7.46
N ILE A 66 23.71 -16.85 6.50
CA ILE A 66 23.86 -16.11 5.24
C ILE A 66 22.79 -16.63 4.27
N ASP A 67 22.20 -15.74 3.46
CA ASP A 67 21.18 -16.14 2.48
C ASP A 67 21.68 -17.21 1.49
N LYS A 68 22.99 -17.25 1.21
CA LYS A 68 23.63 -18.29 0.38
C LYS A 68 23.68 -19.68 1.02
N CYS A 69 23.36 -19.79 2.31
CA CYS A 69 23.33 -21.02 3.09
C CYS A 69 21.90 -21.52 3.34
N LYS A 70 20.86 -20.75 3.00
CA LYS A 70 19.46 -21.15 3.22
C LYS A 70 19.08 -22.21 2.20
N VAL A 71 18.98 -23.46 2.65
CA VAL A 71 18.45 -24.56 1.84
C VAL A 71 17.12 -24.12 1.26
N GLU A 72 17.01 -24.07 -0.06
CA GLU A 72 15.73 -23.94 -0.76
C GLU A 72 14.89 -25.17 -0.36
N THR A 73 14.13 -25.04 0.72
CA THR A 73 12.99 -25.93 0.92
C THR A 73 12.09 -25.76 -0.31
N PRO A 74 11.55 -26.83 -0.90
CA PRO A 74 10.52 -26.70 -1.92
C PRO A 74 9.26 -26.14 -1.25
N GLU A 75 9.24 -24.84 -0.98
CA GLU A 75 8.04 -24.11 -0.65
C GLU A 75 7.34 -23.69 -1.95
N PRO A 76 6.00 -23.77 -1.98
CA PRO A 76 5.22 -23.53 -3.18
C PRO A 76 5.49 -22.12 -3.70
N ILE A 77 5.54 -21.99 -5.03
CA ILE A 77 5.73 -20.74 -5.75
C ILE A 77 4.66 -19.74 -5.30
N GLU A 78 4.99 -18.88 -4.33
CA GLU A 78 4.22 -17.70 -4.01
C GLU A 78 5.00 -16.50 -4.53
N LYS A 79 4.55 -15.97 -5.67
CA LYS A 79 4.94 -14.63 -6.11
C LYS A 79 4.25 -13.63 -5.16
N ASN A 80 4.89 -13.34 -4.04
CA ASN A 80 4.60 -12.13 -3.27
C ASN A 80 5.87 -11.29 -3.17
N GLU A 81 6.01 -10.32 -4.06
CA GLU A 81 6.84 -9.14 -3.80
C GLU A 81 6.28 -8.45 -2.54
N SER A 82 6.84 -8.82 -1.39
CA SER A 82 6.72 -8.07 -0.15
C SER A 82 7.96 -8.33 0.69
N SER A 83 9.11 -7.90 0.19
CA SER A 83 10.38 -7.92 0.92
C SER A 83 10.40 -6.80 1.96
N THR A 84 9.80 -7.05 3.13
CA THR A 84 10.17 -6.36 4.38
C THR A 84 11.10 -7.27 5.16
N ALA A 85 12.41 -7.04 5.05
CA ALA A 85 13.42 -7.24 6.11
C ALA A 85 14.83 -7.04 5.54
N GLY A 86 15.27 -5.79 5.42
CA GLY A 86 16.67 -5.43 5.29
C GLY A 86 17.06 -4.58 6.49
N ASP A 87 17.79 -5.17 7.43
CA ASP A 87 18.45 -4.48 8.54
C ASP A 87 19.66 -3.69 8.01
N GLY A 88 19.36 -2.51 7.50
CA GLY A 88 20.23 -1.34 7.61
C GLY A 88 19.40 -0.27 8.28
N SER A 89 19.98 0.56 9.15
CA SER A 89 19.28 1.63 9.87
C SER A 89 18.52 2.56 8.89
N SER A 90 17.29 2.16 8.55
CA SER A 90 16.54 2.68 7.41
C SER A 90 15.39 3.49 7.95
N ASN A 91 15.31 4.74 7.49
CA ASN A 91 14.27 5.71 7.82
C ASN A 91 12.85 5.30 7.35
N ILE A 92 12.60 3.99 7.12
CA ILE A 92 11.32 3.41 6.68
C ILE A 92 10.18 3.82 7.61
N ALA A 93 10.45 3.90 8.93
CA ALA A 93 9.47 4.38 9.89
C ALA A 93 9.04 5.84 9.63
N PHE A 94 9.98 6.71 9.22
CA PHE A 94 9.67 8.11 8.90
C PHE A 94 8.86 8.23 7.62
N TYR A 95 9.19 7.44 6.59
CA TYR A 95 8.43 7.45 5.33
C TYR A 95 7.01 6.93 5.50
N ALA A 96 6.82 5.88 6.31
CA ALA A 96 5.49 5.38 6.65
C ALA A 96 4.65 6.43 7.40
N ALA A 97 5.26 7.14 8.36
CA ALA A 97 4.60 8.22 9.09
C ALA A 97 4.21 9.38 8.15
N ILE A 98 5.12 9.84 7.29
CA ILE A 98 4.85 10.93 6.34
C ILE A 98 3.72 10.55 5.37
N ALA A 99 3.74 9.32 4.83
CA ALA A 99 2.68 8.84 3.95
C ALA A 99 1.32 8.85 4.64
N SER A 100 1.24 8.40 5.90
CA SER A 100 -0.01 8.43 6.66
C SER A 100 -0.55 9.85 6.86
N LEU A 101 0.32 10.83 7.15
CA LEU A 101 -0.07 12.22 7.33
C LEU A 101 -0.61 12.83 6.03
N VAL A 102 0.03 12.54 4.89
CA VAL A 102 -0.44 13.04 3.58
C VAL A 102 -1.83 12.49 3.25
N VAL A 103 -2.05 11.19 3.48
CA VAL A 103 -3.36 10.57 3.25
C VAL A 103 -4.43 11.18 4.17
N ILE A 104 -4.11 11.36 5.45
CA ILE A 104 -5.03 11.98 6.41
C ILE A 104 -5.39 13.41 5.97
N GLN A 105 -4.40 14.21 5.55
CA GLN A 105 -4.67 15.58 5.09
C GLN A 105 -5.47 15.64 3.79
N ALA A 106 -5.27 14.68 2.88
CA ALA A 106 -6.10 14.58 1.67
C ALA A 106 -7.56 14.25 2.03
N ILE A 107 -7.78 13.35 3.00
CA ILE A 107 -9.12 12.97 3.47
C ILE A 107 -9.79 14.15 4.16
N THR A 108 -9.11 14.87 5.07
CA THR A 108 -9.68 16.03 5.76
C THR A 108 -10.09 17.12 4.78
N VAL A 109 -9.23 17.45 3.81
CA VAL A 109 -9.54 18.43 2.75
C VAL A 109 -10.72 17.96 1.91
N SER A 110 -10.76 16.69 1.52
CA SER A 110 -11.86 16.11 0.75
C SER A 110 -13.19 16.19 1.50
N ILE A 111 -13.19 15.88 2.81
CA ILE A 111 -14.37 16.01 3.68
C ILE A 111 -14.80 17.46 3.78
N VAL A 112 -13.88 18.41 3.98
CA VAL A 112 -14.22 19.84 4.06
C VAL A 112 -14.80 20.34 2.74
N ILE A 113 -14.23 19.96 1.60
CA ILE A 113 -14.78 20.30 0.28
C ILE A 113 -16.16 19.68 0.10
N TYR A 114 -16.33 18.40 0.45
CA TYR A 114 -17.61 17.70 0.38
C TYR A 114 -18.67 18.36 1.27
N GLN A 115 -18.32 18.69 2.51
CA GLN A 115 -19.20 19.38 3.46
C GLN A 115 -19.56 20.78 2.96
N ARG A 116 -18.59 21.56 2.48
CA ARG A 116 -18.83 22.89 1.89
C ARG A 116 -19.74 22.80 0.68
N ARG A 117 -19.49 21.85 -0.23
CA ARG A 117 -20.35 21.62 -1.41
C ARG A 117 -21.76 21.21 -0.99
N ARG A 118 -21.89 20.25 -0.06
CA ARG A 118 -23.18 19.81 0.47
C ARG A 118 -23.95 20.94 1.14
N MET A 119 -23.28 21.82 1.89
CA MET A 119 -23.92 23.00 2.47
C MET A 119 -24.33 24.01 1.41
N SER A 120 -23.50 24.26 0.39
CA SER A 120 -23.88 25.11 -0.74
C SER A 120 -25.10 24.55 -1.48
N ASP A 121 -25.19 23.22 -1.66
CA ASP A 121 -26.33 22.57 -2.27
C ASP A 121 -27.59 22.66 -1.38
N LEU A 122 -27.44 22.52 -0.05
CA LEU A 122 -28.51 22.70 0.94
C LEU A 122 -28.97 24.16 1.03
N LEU A 123 -28.06 25.12 0.93
CA LEU A 123 -28.37 26.56 0.90
C LEU A 123 -29.01 26.95 -0.42
N ARG A 124 -28.61 26.33 -1.53
CA ARG A 124 -29.25 26.52 -2.85
C ARG A 124 -30.67 25.97 -2.88
N THR A 125 -30.91 24.81 -2.27
CA THR A 125 -32.28 24.29 -2.09
C THR A 125 -33.10 25.14 -1.13
N LYS A 126 -32.50 25.68 -0.05
CA LYS A 126 -33.19 26.63 0.85
C LYS A 126 -33.55 27.94 0.14
N HIS A 127 -32.66 28.54 -0.65
CA HIS A 127 -32.93 29.77 -1.39
C HIS A 127 -34.05 29.56 -2.43
N LEU A 128 -34.02 28.41 -3.14
CA LEU A 128 -35.11 28.03 -4.04
C LEU A 128 -36.43 27.79 -3.27
N THR A 129 -36.38 27.28 -2.04
CA THR A 129 -37.57 27.03 -1.21
C THR A 129 -38.12 28.32 -0.58
N GLU A 130 -37.28 29.32 -0.28
CA GLU A 130 -37.75 30.64 0.17
C GLU A 130 -38.38 31.46 -0.96
N ASP A 131 -37.85 31.38 -2.19
CA ASP A 131 -38.48 31.98 -3.37
C ASP A 131 -39.86 31.34 -3.68
N ILE A 132 -40.03 30.04 -3.40
CA ILE A 132 -41.32 29.33 -3.56
C ILE A 132 -42.32 29.66 -2.43
N LYS A 133 -41.86 30.11 -1.26
CA LYS A 133 -42.76 30.41 -0.12
C LYS A 133 -43.56 31.71 -0.31
N CYS A 134 -43.16 32.60 -1.23
CA CYS A 134 -43.91 33.81 -1.58
C CYS A 134 -45.02 33.59 -2.65
N GLN A 135 -45.10 32.41 -3.28
CA GLN A 135 -46.19 32.10 -4.24
C GLN A 135 -47.35 31.27 -3.65
N ARG A 136 -47.21 30.69 -2.45
CA ARG A 136 -48.28 29.85 -1.85
C ARG A 136 -49.34 30.66 -1.08
N GLN A 137 -49.57 31.91 -1.43
CA GLN A 137 -50.60 32.75 -0.79
C GLN A 137 -51.71 33.21 -1.73
N THR A 138 -51.73 32.74 -2.99
CA THR A 138 -52.83 33.01 -3.92
C THR A 138 -53.25 31.68 -4.56
N THR A 139 -54.54 31.32 -4.45
CA THR A 139 -55.17 30.07 -4.96
C THR A 139 -54.73 28.81 -4.18
N THR A 140 -55.50 28.24 -3.26
CA THR A 140 -56.85 27.65 -3.46
C THR A 140 -57.68 27.72 -2.17
N THR A 141 -58.70 28.56 -2.13
CA THR A 141 -59.86 28.36 -1.23
C THR A 141 -60.73 27.27 -1.85
N ASN A 142 -60.69 26.04 -1.33
CA ASN A 142 -61.73 25.06 -1.60
C ASN A 142 -62.45 24.75 -0.28
N TYR A 143 -63.75 25.05 -0.30
CA TYR A 143 -64.69 24.91 0.81
C TYR A 143 -65.05 23.44 0.98
N ASP A 144 -64.68 22.84 2.10
CA ASP A 144 -65.40 21.69 2.65
C ASP A 144 -66.15 22.16 3.90
N ASN A 145 -67.40 22.54 3.69
CA ASN A 145 -68.41 22.63 4.75
C ASN A 145 -69.19 21.32 4.73
N LEU A 146 -69.24 20.62 5.86
CA LEU A 146 -70.41 19.84 6.26
C LEU A 146 -70.47 19.72 7.79
N ALA A 147 -71.36 20.54 8.32
CA ALA A 147 -72.28 20.29 9.44
C ALA A 147 -71.72 20.00 10.84
N PHE A 148 -71.77 21.05 11.66
CA PHE A 148 -72.57 21.13 12.89
C PHE A 148 -72.44 19.98 13.91
N ALA A 149 -71.60 20.21 14.92
CA ALA A 149 -71.99 20.06 16.31
C ALA A 149 -71.39 21.24 17.09
N GLU A 150 -72.28 22.15 17.48
CA GLU A 150 -72.02 23.31 18.30
C GLU A 150 -71.93 22.83 19.76
N GLU A 151 -70.79 23.05 20.43
CA GLU A 151 -70.79 23.13 21.89
C GLU A 151 -69.81 24.22 22.34
N SER A 152 -70.42 25.30 22.84
CA SER A 152 -69.81 26.52 23.32
C SER A 152 -69.02 26.28 24.59
N HIS A 153 -67.70 26.48 24.55
CA HIS A 153 -66.92 26.65 25.77
C HIS A 153 -66.66 28.14 26.02
N GLU A 154 -67.52 28.63 26.91
CA GLU A 154 -67.47 29.84 27.71
C GLU A 154 -66.05 30.21 28.19
N TYR A 155 -65.63 31.45 27.96
CA TYR A 155 -64.40 32.01 28.52
C TYR A 155 -64.73 32.84 29.76
N VAL A 156 -64.28 32.40 30.93
CA VAL A 156 -64.24 33.24 32.14
C VAL A 156 -62.79 33.67 32.37
N SER A 157 -62.51 34.92 32.06
CA SER A 157 -61.29 35.61 32.50
C SER A 157 -61.46 36.08 33.94
N ILE A 158 -60.53 35.69 34.80
CA ILE A 158 -60.51 36.00 36.23
C ILE A 158 -60.06 37.46 36.40
N ASP A 159 -60.90 38.26 37.05
CA ASP A 159 -60.69 39.69 37.34
C ASP A 159 -59.58 39.92 38.37
N SER A 160 -58.67 40.85 38.07
CA SER A 160 -57.61 41.29 38.98
C SER A 160 -58.10 42.47 39.82
N THR A 161 -58.52 42.14 41.03
CA THR A 161 -58.87 43.07 42.12
C THR A 161 -57.91 44.27 42.21
N THR A 162 -58.43 45.47 41.96
CA THR A 162 -57.83 46.74 42.41
C THR A 162 -58.84 47.41 43.33
N ARG A 163 -58.58 47.40 44.65
CA ARG A 163 -59.30 48.23 45.63
C ARG A 163 -58.38 49.35 46.12
N TYR A 164 -58.91 50.57 46.01
CA TYR A 164 -58.65 51.69 46.92
C TYR A 164 -59.32 51.42 48.27
#